data_AF-A0AAD1EY01-F1
#
_entry.id   AF-A0AAD1EY01-F1
#
_cell.length_a   1.000
_cell.length_b   1.000
_cell.length_c   1.000
_cell.angle_alpha   90.00
_cell.angle_beta   90.00
_cell.angle_gamma   90.00
#
_symmetry.space_group_name_H-M   'P 1'
#
loop_
_entity.id
_entity.type
_entity.pdbx_description
1 polymer ?
#
loop_
_entity_poly.entity_id
_entity_poly.type
_entity_poly.pdbx_seq_one_letter_code
_entity_poly.pdbx_strand_id
1 'polypeptide(L)'
;MELIRTPQVELANLIERTLKRNGFQVHRHEDEGQFVLSVPDAEQYPHARTLTAELIADLKRGQDRQAVEPLTGQPQPLLSGGWLASMGWVTKLGLGLCVAIFLTPYLMGDGVYLALLFPATMEGLTSQPWRLITPMLLHFSLLHIIFNLLWWADLGRLIERHQSSAQLLLVTLVTSAVSNVAQFLYSGPMFGGLSGVVYGLLGYLWIFGWLNPGAGFALRRQIVVFMLVWMVICFVGLSDVVANAAHLAGLVSGCLLGGIFGMVRRSQKQGAV
;
A
#
# COMPACT_ATOMS: atom_id res chain seq x y z
N MET A 1 -9.17 -28.33 -39.93
CA MET A 1 -10.08 -28.66 -38.80
C MET A 1 -10.10 -27.50 -37.81
N GLU A 2 -11.28 -27.11 -37.36
CA GLU A 2 -11.48 -26.00 -36.42
C GLU A 2 -10.97 -26.35 -35.01
N LEU A 3 -10.17 -25.45 -34.42
CA LEU A 3 -9.66 -25.56 -33.05
C LEU A 3 -10.50 -24.74 -32.07
N ILE A 4 -10.78 -23.49 -32.42
CA ILE A 4 -11.53 -22.57 -31.59
C ILE A 4 -12.18 -21.48 -32.44
N ARG A 5 -13.35 -21.04 -31.98
CA ARG A 5 -14.06 -19.86 -32.44
C ARG A 5 -14.25 -18.91 -31.25
N THR A 6 -13.86 -17.65 -31.41
CA THR A 6 -14.00 -16.65 -30.33
C THR A 6 -14.26 -15.24 -30.89
N PRO A 7 -15.13 -14.44 -30.25
CA PRO A 7 -15.29 -13.02 -30.59
C PRO A 7 -14.12 -12.15 -30.08
N GLN A 8 -13.23 -12.67 -29.24
CA GLN A 8 -12.14 -11.91 -28.63
C GLN A 8 -10.88 -11.92 -29.49
N VAL A 9 -10.49 -10.76 -30.03
CA VAL A 9 -9.33 -10.61 -30.92
C VAL A 9 -8.01 -10.93 -30.21
N GLU A 10 -7.86 -10.54 -28.94
CA GLU A 10 -6.65 -10.76 -28.16
C GLU A 10 -6.42 -12.25 -27.88
N LEU A 11 -7.49 -12.98 -27.56
CA LEU A 11 -7.44 -14.43 -27.33
C LEU A 11 -7.07 -15.17 -28.63
N ALA A 12 -7.68 -14.79 -29.76
CA ALA A 12 -7.32 -15.34 -31.07
C ALA A 12 -5.84 -15.07 -31.40
N ASN A 13 -5.36 -13.84 -31.20
CA ASN A 13 -3.96 -13.45 -31.42
C ASN A 13 -2.98 -14.23 -30.53
N LEU A 14 -3.36 -14.53 -29.28
CA LEU A 14 -2.54 -15.26 -28.34
C LEU A 14 -2.43 -16.75 -28.71
N ILE A 15 -3.57 -17.38 -29.02
CA ILE A 15 -3.62 -18.79 -29.44
C ILE A 15 -2.86 -18.97 -30.76
N GLU A 16 -3.10 -18.11 -31.75
CA GLU A 16 -2.40 -18.15 -33.04
C GLU A 16 -0.88 -18.04 -32.89
N ARG A 17 -0.39 -17.07 -32.11
CA ARG A 17 1.05 -16.90 -31.85
C ARG A 17 1.65 -18.09 -31.11
N THR A 18 0.94 -18.64 -30.15
CA THR A 18 1.40 -19.80 -29.35
C THR A 18 1.50 -21.05 -30.21
N LEU A 19 0.49 -21.33 -31.03
CA LEU A 19 0.49 -22.45 -31.96
C LEU A 19 1.60 -22.33 -33.01
N LYS A 20 1.75 -21.15 -33.65
CA LYS A 20 2.83 -20.92 -34.63
C LYS A 20 4.22 -21.10 -34.01
N ARG A 21 4.44 -20.65 -32.77
CA ARG A 21 5.71 -20.85 -32.04
C ARG A 21 6.00 -22.32 -31.73
N ASN A 22 4.97 -23.14 -31.57
CA ASN A 22 5.10 -24.58 -31.36
C ASN A 22 5.09 -25.39 -32.67
N GLY A 23 5.30 -24.73 -33.82
CA GLY A 23 5.48 -25.38 -35.12
C GLY A 23 4.19 -25.72 -35.86
N PHE A 24 3.02 -25.34 -35.36
CA PHE A 24 1.75 -25.61 -36.02
C PHE A 24 1.47 -24.62 -37.15
N GLN A 25 0.99 -25.10 -38.30
CA GLN A 25 0.42 -24.25 -39.33
C GLN A 25 -1.04 -23.90 -38.97
N VAL A 26 -1.32 -22.62 -38.79
CA VAL A 26 -2.62 -22.13 -38.34
C VAL A 26 -3.22 -21.21 -39.39
N HIS A 27 -4.45 -21.52 -39.81
CA HIS A 27 -5.28 -20.65 -40.63
C HIS A 27 -6.27 -19.91 -39.74
N ARG A 28 -6.30 -18.59 -39.91
CA ARG A 28 -7.27 -17.70 -39.28
C ARG A 28 -8.19 -17.13 -40.34
N HIS A 29 -9.49 -17.16 -40.06
CA HIS A 29 -10.48 -16.42 -40.82
C HIS A 29 -11.53 -15.84 -39.87
N GLU A 30 -12.31 -14.90 -40.38
CA GLU A 30 -13.42 -14.30 -39.66
C GLU A 30 -14.73 -14.84 -40.23
N ASP A 31 -15.62 -15.27 -39.35
CA ASP A 31 -16.90 -15.86 -39.70
C ASP A 31 -17.96 -15.40 -38.70
N GLU A 32 -19.02 -14.76 -39.19
CA GLU A 32 -20.11 -14.18 -38.38
C GLU A 32 -19.63 -13.26 -37.22
N GLY A 33 -18.58 -12.46 -37.46
CA GLY A 33 -18.01 -11.57 -36.44
C GLY A 33 -17.21 -12.29 -35.34
N GLN A 34 -16.83 -13.55 -35.57
CA GLN A 34 -15.97 -14.33 -34.69
C GLN A 34 -14.70 -14.76 -35.42
N PHE A 35 -13.59 -14.84 -34.69
CA PHE A 35 -12.33 -15.35 -35.21
C PHE A 35 -12.27 -16.87 -35.07
N VAL A 36 -12.07 -17.55 -36.20
CA VAL A 36 -11.96 -19.01 -36.28
C VAL A 36 -10.51 -19.38 -36.57
N LEU A 37 -9.92 -20.18 -35.69
CA LEU A 37 -8.58 -20.73 -35.86
C LEU A 37 -8.69 -22.20 -36.21
N SER A 38 -7.98 -22.62 -37.26
CA SER A 38 -7.98 -23.99 -37.74
C SER A 38 -6.58 -24.47 -38.09
N VAL A 39 -6.33 -25.77 -37.93
CA VAL A 39 -5.11 -26.45 -38.36
C VAL A 39 -5.48 -27.38 -39.52
N PRO A 40 -4.76 -27.30 -40.66
CA PRO A 40 -5.11 -28.06 -41.86
C PRO A 40 -4.68 -29.54 -41.74
N ASP A 41 -3.61 -29.82 -41.00
CA ASP A 41 -3.02 -31.14 -40.83
C ASP A 41 -3.78 -31.99 -39.78
N ALA A 42 -4.30 -33.14 -40.21
CA ALA A 42 -5.06 -34.08 -39.40
C ALA A 42 -4.23 -34.79 -38.32
N GLU A 43 -2.94 -35.01 -38.56
CA GLU A 43 -2.06 -35.65 -37.57
C GLU A 43 -1.67 -34.67 -36.44
N GLN A 44 -1.56 -33.39 -36.78
CA GLN A 44 -1.22 -32.34 -35.82
C GLN A 44 -2.42 -31.81 -35.02
N TYR A 45 -3.65 -32.02 -35.52
CA TYR A 45 -4.86 -31.49 -34.92
C TYR A 45 -5.05 -31.87 -33.43
N PRO A 46 -4.86 -33.14 -33.00
CA PRO A 46 -4.99 -33.51 -31.59
C PRO A 46 -4.01 -32.74 -30.69
N HIS A 47 -2.76 -32.58 -31.13
CA HIS A 47 -1.73 -31.86 -30.37
C HIS A 47 -2.03 -30.36 -30.27
N ALA A 48 -2.42 -29.74 -31.39
CA ALA A 48 -2.81 -28.34 -31.43
C ALA A 48 -4.04 -28.05 -30.55
N ARG A 49 -5.00 -29.00 -30.51
CA ARG A 49 -6.20 -28.91 -29.66
C ARG A 49 -5.84 -28.99 -28.18
N THR A 50 -4.95 -29.91 -27.78
CA THR A 50 -4.48 -30.03 -26.39
C THR A 50 -3.78 -28.75 -25.94
N LEU A 51 -2.83 -28.23 -26.72
CA LEU A 51 -2.11 -27.00 -26.38
C LEU A 51 -3.06 -25.79 -26.27
N THR A 52 -4.05 -25.70 -27.16
CA THR A 52 -5.08 -24.66 -27.10
C THR A 52 -5.93 -24.79 -25.84
N ALA A 53 -6.33 -26.01 -25.47
CA ALA A 53 -7.11 -26.28 -24.26
C ALA A 53 -6.31 -25.96 -22.97
N GLU A 54 -5.03 -26.33 -22.92
CA GLU A 54 -4.14 -26.01 -21.80
C GLU A 54 -3.96 -24.50 -21.64
N LEU A 55 -3.71 -23.78 -22.73
CA LEU A 55 -3.57 -22.32 -22.72
C LEU A 55 -4.85 -21.65 -22.21
N ILE A 56 -6.03 -22.11 -22.65
CA ILE A 56 -7.32 -21.58 -22.16
C ILE A 56 -7.52 -21.92 -20.68
N ALA A 57 -7.15 -23.12 -20.24
CA ALA A 57 -7.22 -23.51 -18.84
C ALA A 57 -6.27 -22.67 -17.96
N ASP A 58 -5.08 -22.35 -18.45
CA ASP A 58 -4.13 -21.45 -17.77
C ASP A 58 -4.62 -20.02 -17.69
N LEU A 59 -5.21 -19.49 -18.77
CA LEU A 59 -5.82 -18.17 -18.77
C LEU A 59 -6.98 -18.08 -17.80
N LYS A 60 -7.84 -19.11 -17.76
CA LYS A 60 -8.93 -19.20 -16.76
C LYS A 60 -8.39 -19.27 -15.34
N ARG A 61 -7.37 -20.10 -15.09
CA ARG A 61 -6.68 -20.18 -13.79
C ARG A 61 -6.01 -18.85 -13.39
N GLY A 62 -5.48 -18.10 -14.36
CA GLY A 62 -4.89 -16.79 -14.16
C GLY A 62 -5.92 -15.69 -13.91
N GLN A 63 -7.10 -15.77 -14.54
CA GLN A 63 -8.23 -14.87 -14.30
C GLN A 63 -8.88 -15.12 -12.93
N ASP A 64 -8.93 -16.37 -12.46
CA ASP A 64 -9.41 -16.73 -11.11
C ASP A 64 -8.41 -16.38 -10.00
N ARG A 65 -7.14 -16.11 -10.33
CA ARG A 65 -6.18 -15.54 -9.37
C ARG A 65 -6.50 -14.07 -9.15
N GLN A 66 -7.47 -13.82 -8.27
CA GLN A 66 -7.72 -12.49 -7.74
C GLN A 66 -6.41 -11.91 -7.15
N ALA A 67 -6.13 -10.65 -7.46
CA ALA A 67 -4.97 -9.99 -6.88
C ALA A 67 -5.08 -10.03 -5.38
N VAL A 68 -4.02 -10.42 -4.69
CA VAL A 68 -4.08 -10.50 -3.24
C VAL A 68 -3.63 -9.16 -2.67
N GLU A 69 -4.44 -8.56 -1.80
CA GLU A 69 -4.08 -7.37 -1.03
C GLU A 69 -2.76 -7.64 -0.30
N PRO A 70 -1.70 -6.83 -0.53
CA PRO A 70 -0.37 -7.12 0.00
C PRO A 70 -0.34 -7.28 1.52
N LEU A 71 -1.09 -6.43 2.23
CA LEU A 71 -1.15 -6.37 3.70
C LEU A 71 -1.89 -7.52 4.36
N THR A 72 -3.11 -7.81 3.90
CA THR A 72 -4.04 -8.73 4.58
C THR A 72 -4.10 -10.11 3.95
N GLY A 73 -3.63 -10.25 2.71
CA GLY A 73 -3.78 -11.51 1.98
C GLY A 73 -5.18 -11.73 1.39
N GLN A 74 -6.07 -10.72 1.42
CA GLN A 74 -7.44 -10.85 0.93
C GLN A 74 -7.55 -10.58 -0.58
N PRO A 75 -8.44 -11.25 -1.31
CA PRO A 75 -8.60 -11.02 -2.74
C PRO A 75 -9.13 -9.61 -3.08
N GLN A 76 -8.57 -8.97 -4.10
CA GLN A 76 -8.97 -7.68 -4.66
C GLN A 76 -8.86 -7.68 -6.19
N PRO A 77 -9.70 -6.93 -6.92
CA PRO A 77 -9.51 -6.69 -8.35
C PRO A 77 -8.37 -5.69 -8.55
N LEU A 78 -7.31 -6.09 -9.25
CA LEU A 78 -6.06 -5.32 -9.44
C LEU A 78 -6.25 -3.98 -10.19
N LEU A 79 -7.38 -3.79 -10.90
CA LEU A 79 -7.62 -2.65 -11.79
C LEU A 79 -9.05 -2.07 -11.72
N SER A 80 -9.76 -2.17 -10.58
CA SER A 80 -11.13 -1.64 -10.46
C SER A 80 -11.24 -0.24 -9.85
N GLY A 81 -10.12 0.42 -9.51
CA GLY A 81 -10.16 1.57 -8.59
C GLY A 81 -10.58 1.19 -7.15
N GLY A 82 -10.77 -0.12 -6.88
CA GLY A 82 -11.20 -0.66 -5.60
C GLY A 82 -10.24 -0.35 -4.44
N TRP A 83 -8.94 -0.21 -4.72
CA TRP A 83 -7.94 0.16 -3.71
C TRP A 83 -8.22 1.56 -3.13
N LEU A 84 -8.35 2.58 -3.99
CA LEU A 84 -8.75 3.94 -3.57
C LEU A 84 -10.17 3.98 -3.01
N ALA A 85 -11.11 3.22 -3.60
CA ALA A 85 -12.49 3.16 -3.11
C ALA A 85 -12.57 2.55 -1.70
N SER A 86 -11.68 1.61 -1.35
CA SER A 86 -11.62 0.96 -0.03
C SER A 86 -11.11 1.86 1.09
N MET A 87 -10.50 3.00 0.77
CA MET A 87 -9.97 3.94 1.74
C MET A 87 -11.09 4.84 2.27
N GLY A 88 -11.10 5.08 3.58
CA GLY A 88 -11.93 6.11 4.16
C GLY A 88 -11.40 7.52 3.86
N TRP A 89 -12.15 8.52 4.32
CA TRP A 89 -11.91 9.91 3.93
C TRP A 89 -10.65 10.50 4.57
N VAL A 90 -10.24 10.06 5.76
CA VAL A 90 -9.01 10.53 6.41
C VAL A 90 -7.79 10.03 5.65
N THR A 91 -7.79 8.76 5.26
CA THR A 91 -6.72 8.18 4.45
C THR A 91 -6.58 8.93 3.12
N LYS A 92 -7.69 9.19 2.42
CA LYS A 92 -7.71 9.97 1.16
C LYS A 92 -7.24 11.40 1.35
N LEU A 93 -7.68 12.07 2.40
CA LEU A 93 -7.26 13.44 2.71
C LEU A 93 -5.77 13.50 2.99
N GLY A 94 -5.22 12.56 3.77
CA GLY A 94 -3.79 12.47 4.04
C GLY A 94 -2.96 12.28 2.77
N LEU A 95 -3.40 11.41 1.85
CA LEU A 95 -2.79 11.24 0.53
C LEU A 95 -2.78 12.56 -0.26
N GLY A 96 -3.95 13.19 -0.39
CA GLY A 96 -4.12 14.44 -1.14
C GLY A 96 -3.26 15.58 -0.58
N LEU A 97 -3.24 15.76 0.74
CA LEU A 97 -2.46 16.80 1.40
C LEU A 97 -0.96 16.59 1.23
N CYS A 98 -0.46 15.36 1.38
CA CYS A 98 0.97 15.08 1.19
C CYS A 98 1.41 15.34 -0.26
N VAL A 99 0.60 14.95 -1.25
CA VAL A 99 0.89 15.22 -2.66
C VAL A 99 0.83 16.73 -2.95
N ALA A 100 -0.21 17.42 -2.47
CA ALA A 100 -0.34 18.86 -2.68
C ALA A 100 0.84 19.63 -2.09
N ILE A 101 1.25 19.31 -0.86
CA ILE A 101 2.41 19.91 -0.20
C ILE A 101 3.70 19.53 -0.94
N PHE A 102 3.88 18.28 -1.35
CA PHE A 102 5.06 17.86 -2.11
C PHE A 102 5.30 18.66 -3.39
N LEU A 103 4.23 19.13 -4.03
CA LEU A 103 4.32 19.92 -5.25
C LEU A 103 4.66 21.41 -5.02
N THR A 104 4.50 21.95 -3.81
CA THR A 104 4.64 23.39 -3.58
C THR A 104 6.04 23.95 -3.90
N PRO A 105 7.17 23.28 -3.60
CA PRO A 105 8.50 23.79 -3.98
C PRO A 105 8.64 24.02 -5.48
N TYR A 106 8.04 23.14 -6.30
CA TYR A 106 8.11 23.21 -7.76
C TYR A 106 7.17 24.27 -8.37
N LEU A 107 6.10 24.65 -7.65
CA LEU A 107 5.06 25.55 -8.16
C LEU A 107 5.22 26.99 -7.66
N MET A 108 5.68 27.15 -6.41
CA MET A 108 5.69 28.45 -5.71
C MET A 108 6.89 28.63 -4.78
N GLY A 109 7.89 27.74 -4.85
CA GLY A 109 9.11 27.78 -4.03
C GLY A 109 8.93 27.21 -2.61
N ASP A 110 9.98 27.34 -1.81
CA ASP A 110 10.13 26.61 -0.54
C ASP A 110 9.35 27.20 0.65
N GLY A 111 8.63 28.31 0.45
CA GLY A 111 7.96 29.05 1.53
C GLY A 111 6.99 28.19 2.34
N VAL A 112 6.23 27.30 1.69
CA VAL A 112 5.34 26.36 2.37
C VAL A 112 6.13 25.35 3.21
N TYR A 113 7.26 24.84 2.70
CA TYR A 113 8.10 23.91 3.47
C TYR A 113 8.66 24.60 4.71
N LEU A 114 9.19 25.80 4.54
CA LEU A 114 9.69 26.63 5.65
C LEU A 114 8.61 26.96 6.67
N ALA A 115 7.34 27.07 6.26
CA ALA A 115 6.18 27.32 7.13
C ALA A 115 5.74 26.09 7.94
N LEU A 116 6.05 24.87 7.45
CA LEU A 116 5.60 23.60 8.03
C LEU A 116 6.70 22.82 8.76
N LEU A 117 7.98 23.18 8.56
CA LEU A 117 9.11 22.60 9.27
C LEU A 117 9.00 22.80 10.79
N PHE A 118 9.61 21.88 11.54
CA PHE A 118 9.71 22.01 12.99
C PHE A 118 10.49 23.30 13.32
N PRO A 119 10.12 24.09 14.35
CA PRO A 119 10.84 25.32 14.65
C PRO A 119 12.26 25.03 15.13
N ALA A 120 13.16 26.02 15.01
CA ALA A 120 14.54 25.86 15.47
C ALA A 120 14.67 25.60 16.97
N THR A 121 13.63 25.94 17.75
CA THR A 121 13.57 25.73 19.21
C THR A 121 12.21 25.20 19.63
N MET A 122 12.15 24.50 20.77
CA MET A 122 10.88 24.04 21.36
C MET A 122 9.94 25.20 21.70
N GLU A 123 10.49 26.34 22.13
CA GLU A 123 9.72 27.55 22.41
C GLU A 123 8.99 28.08 21.16
N GLY A 124 9.55 27.87 19.97
CA GLY A 124 8.91 28.24 18.70
C GLY A 124 7.52 27.60 18.51
N LEU A 125 7.27 26.45 19.12
CA LEU A 125 5.96 25.79 19.07
C LEU A 125 4.85 26.58 19.80
N THR A 126 5.19 27.45 20.75
CA THR A 126 4.19 28.28 21.43
C THR A 126 3.52 29.27 20.48
N SER A 127 4.31 29.86 19.58
CA SER A 127 3.82 30.80 18.57
C SER A 127 3.28 30.11 17.31
N GLN A 128 3.77 28.90 17.00
CA GLN A 128 3.44 28.17 15.77
C GLN A 128 3.15 26.68 16.07
N PRO A 129 2.07 26.37 16.83
CA PRO A 129 1.84 25.03 17.37
C PRO A 129 1.56 23.97 16.30
N TRP A 130 1.06 24.35 15.12
CA TRP A 130 0.85 23.42 14.00
C TRP A 130 2.16 22.73 13.57
N ARG A 131 3.31 23.37 13.78
CA ARG A 131 4.65 22.84 13.45
C ARG A 131 5.07 21.65 14.31
N LEU A 132 4.31 21.32 15.36
CA LEU A 132 4.46 20.06 16.06
C LEU A 132 4.04 18.86 15.18
N ILE A 133 3.06 19.06 14.29
CA ILE A 133 2.43 18.00 13.49
C ILE A 133 2.82 18.08 12.02
N THR A 134 2.87 19.29 11.45
CA THR A 134 3.04 19.50 10.01
C THR A 134 4.32 18.94 9.38
N PRO A 135 5.45 18.70 10.09
CA PRO A 135 6.60 18.01 9.50
C PRO A 135 6.26 16.64 8.90
N MET A 136 5.21 15.97 9.37
CA MET A 136 4.76 14.69 8.80
C MET A 136 4.31 14.79 7.33
N LEU A 137 4.00 15.99 6.84
CA LEU A 137 3.50 16.23 5.49
C LEU A 137 4.62 16.51 4.47
N LEU A 138 5.83 16.82 4.94
CA LEU A 138 6.96 17.22 4.11
C LEU A 138 7.69 16.01 3.52
N HIS A 139 8.02 16.05 2.24
CA HIS A 139 8.74 14.96 1.59
C HIS A 139 9.82 15.50 0.65
N PHE A 140 11.05 14.96 0.72
CA PHE A 140 12.21 15.54 0.04
C PHE A 140 12.64 14.79 -1.24
N SER A 141 11.97 13.69 -1.58
CA SER A 141 12.23 12.97 -2.83
C SER A 141 11.00 12.19 -3.28
N LEU A 142 10.95 11.88 -4.58
CA LEU A 142 9.86 11.12 -5.18
C LEU A 142 9.74 9.71 -4.56
N LEU A 143 10.86 9.03 -4.37
CA LEU A 143 10.90 7.71 -3.73
C LEU A 143 10.36 7.78 -2.30
N HIS A 144 10.75 8.81 -1.54
CA HIS A 144 10.34 8.99 -0.15
C HIS A 144 8.82 9.16 -0.03
N ILE A 145 8.21 10.02 -0.85
CA ILE A 145 6.75 10.19 -0.82
C ILE A 145 6.01 8.94 -1.29
N ILE A 146 6.47 8.27 -2.36
CA ILE A 146 5.78 7.07 -2.87
C ILE A 146 5.72 5.97 -1.79
N PHE A 147 6.83 5.67 -1.12
CA PHE A 147 6.82 4.63 -0.08
C PHE A 147 5.97 5.00 1.12
N ASN A 148 6.04 6.26 1.58
CA ASN A 148 5.23 6.71 2.71
C ASN A 148 3.73 6.67 2.39
N LEU A 149 3.33 7.13 1.20
CA LEU A 149 1.92 7.14 0.81
C LEU A 149 1.38 5.74 0.55
N LEU A 150 2.22 4.83 0.05
CA LEU A 150 1.88 3.41 -0.05
C LEU A 150 1.53 2.88 1.34
N TRP A 151 2.43 3.00 2.32
CA TRP A 151 2.19 2.46 3.66
C TRP A 151 1.07 3.18 4.42
N TRP A 152 0.93 4.49 4.24
CA TRP A 152 -0.18 5.27 4.80
C TRP A 152 -1.52 4.78 4.27
N ALA A 153 -1.65 4.61 2.96
CA ALA A 153 -2.87 4.13 2.34
C ALA A 153 -3.26 2.75 2.89
N ASP A 154 -2.27 1.87 2.98
CA ASP A 154 -2.45 0.47 3.33
C ASP A 154 -2.69 0.26 4.83
N LEU A 155 -1.93 0.90 5.73
CA LEU A 155 -2.15 0.78 7.17
C LEU A 155 -3.31 1.67 7.65
N GLY A 156 -3.44 2.87 7.08
CA GLY A 156 -4.50 3.82 7.43
C GLY A 156 -5.89 3.26 7.15
N ARG A 157 -6.10 2.68 5.97
CA ARG A 157 -7.39 2.05 5.62
C ARG A 157 -7.76 0.92 6.58
N LEU A 158 -6.80 0.17 7.13
CA LEU A 158 -7.10 -0.91 8.09
C LEU A 158 -7.68 -0.35 9.39
N ILE A 159 -7.07 0.70 9.94
CA ILE A 159 -7.59 1.35 11.14
C ILE A 159 -8.96 1.98 10.85
N GLU A 160 -9.08 2.69 9.73
CA GLU A 160 -10.29 3.41 9.37
C GLU A 160 -11.48 2.46 9.09
N ARG A 161 -11.24 1.32 8.45
CA ARG A 161 -12.26 0.30 8.12
C ARG A 161 -12.67 -0.54 9.32
N HIS A 162 -11.71 -0.95 10.17
CA HIS A 162 -11.97 -1.89 11.26
C HIS A 162 -12.23 -1.20 12.61
N GLN A 163 -11.99 0.11 12.69
CA GLN A 163 -12.17 0.89 13.91
C GLN A 163 -12.94 2.18 13.63
N SER A 164 -12.27 3.25 13.21
CA SER A 164 -12.91 4.51 12.81
C SER A 164 -11.90 5.51 12.23
N SER A 165 -12.41 6.51 11.50
CA SER A 165 -11.64 7.69 11.09
C SER A 165 -11.07 8.46 12.28
N ALA A 166 -11.82 8.56 13.39
CA ALA A 166 -11.37 9.24 14.61
C ALA A 166 -10.16 8.52 15.25
N GLN A 167 -10.16 7.18 15.25
CA GLN A 167 -9.03 6.41 15.74
C GLN A 167 -7.79 6.62 14.86
N LEU A 168 -7.95 6.62 13.53
CA LEU A 168 -6.84 6.91 12.61
C LEU A 168 -6.26 8.31 12.86
N LEU A 169 -7.11 9.33 13.01
CA LEU A 169 -6.67 10.69 13.34
C LEU A 169 -5.91 10.75 14.66
N LEU A 170 -6.44 10.12 15.72
CA LEU A 170 -5.80 10.12 17.03
C LEU A 170 -4.42 9.45 16.99
N VAL A 171 -4.31 8.25 16.41
CA VAL A 171 -3.03 7.54 16.30
C VAL A 171 -2.06 8.37 15.45
N THR A 172 -2.53 8.97 14.36
CA THR A 172 -1.72 9.83 13.48
C THR A 172 -1.15 11.05 14.22
N LEU A 173 -2.01 11.80 14.93
CA LEU A 173 -1.60 13.02 15.61
C LEU A 173 -0.63 12.74 16.76
N VAL A 174 -0.90 11.70 17.57
CA VAL A 174 -0.03 11.33 18.69
C VAL A 174 1.32 10.83 18.19
N THR A 175 1.33 9.91 17.23
CA THR A 175 2.58 9.34 16.70
C THR A 175 3.38 10.40 15.94
N SER A 176 2.73 11.32 15.21
CA SER A 176 3.38 12.48 14.58
C SER A 176 4.08 13.37 15.61
N ALA A 177 3.36 13.80 16.66
CA ALA A 177 3.92 14.66 17.70
C ALA A 177 5.13 14.02 18.39
N VAL A 178 4.99 12.75 18.81
CA VAL A 178 6.08 12.01 19.50
C VAL A 178 7.28 11.81 18.57
N SER A 179 7.04 11.44 17.31
CA SER A 179 8.10 11.23 16.32
C SER A 179 8.86 12.52 16.01
N ASN A 180 8.14 13.63 15.82
CA ASN A 180 8.72 14.92 15.48
C ASN A 180 9.55 15.48 16.64
N VAL A 181 9.05 15.38 17.89
CA VAL A 181 9.83 15.77 19.07
C VAL A 181 11.09 14.92 19.22
N ALA A 182 10.97 13.60 19.09
CA ALA A 182 12.12 12.69 19.20
C ALA A 182 13.18 12.99 18.13
N GLN A 183 12.77 13.23 16.89
CA GLN A 183 13.70 13.57 15.81
C GLN A 183 14.36 14.92 16.03
N PHE A 184 13.60 15.93 16.46
CA PHE A 184 14.16 17.24 16.77
C PHE A 184 15.26 17.14 17.83
N LEU A 185 15.00 16.40 18.92
CA LEU A 185 15.97 16.22 20.00
C LEU A 185 17.21 15.44 19.54
N TYR A 186 17.08 14.58 18.52
CA TYR A 186 18.16 13.77 18.00
C TYR A 186 19.06 14.52 17.00
N SER A 187 18.47 15.25 16.05
CA SER A 187 19.22 15.83 14.91
C SER A 187 18.81 17.26 14.53
N GLY A 188 18.00 17.94 15.36
CA GLY A 188 17.52 19.29 15.06
C GLY A 188 16.31 19.32 14.10
N PRO A 189 15.91 20.51 13.63
CA PRO A 189 14.61 20.75 12.98
C PRO A 189 14.52 20.33 11.50
N MET A 190 15.64 20.00 10.87
CA MET A 190 15.72 19.73 9.42
C MET A 190 15.31 18.29 9.09
N PHE A 191 14.04 17.98 9.31
CA PHE A 191 13.44 16.69 8.99
C PHE A 191 12.01 16.85 8.50
N GLY A 192 11.45 15.75 8.00
CA GLY A 192 10.08 15.69 7.52
C GLY A 192 9.77 14.32 6.95
N GLY A 193 8.48 14.00 6.87
CA GLY A 193 7.99 12.78 6.26
C GLY A 193 6.98 12.06 7.14
N LEU A 194 6.08 11.34 6.48
CA LEU A 194 5.02 10.59 7.13
C LEU A 194 5.53 9.29 7.78
N SER A 195 6.81 8.97 7.62
CA SER A 195 7.40 7.69 8.01
C SER A 195 7.32 7.41 9.52
N GLY A 196 7.50 8.40 10.40
CA GLY A 196 7.27 8.23 11.84
C GLY A 196 5.83 7.82 12.17
N VAL A 197 4.85 8.45 11.50
CA VAL A 197 3.44 8.05 11.59
C VAL A 197 3.23 6.65 11.06
N VAL A 198 3.80 6.30 9.89
CA VAL A 198 3.69 4.96 9.28
C VAL A 198 4.17 3.87 10.26
N TYR A 199 5.32 4.05 10.90
CA TYR A 199 5.79 3.12 11.94
C TYR A 199 4.87 3.11 13.17
N GLY A 200 4.27 4.25 13.52
CA GLY A 200 3.22 4.33 14.53
C GLY A 200 1.96 3.54 14.19
N LEU A 201 1.47 3.63 12.95
CA LEU A 201 0.33 2.83 12.49
C LEU A 201 0.68 1.33 12.48
N LEU A 202 1.89 0.97 12.06
CA LEU A 202 2.39 -0.41 12.11
C LEU A 202 2.39 -0.95 13.54
N GLY A 203 3.04 -0.24 14.47
CA GLY A 203 3.11 -0.65 15.88
C GLY A 203 1.74 -0.76 16.53
N TYR A 204 0.86 0.21 16.23
CA TYR A 204 -0.52 0.22 16.69
C TYR A 204 -1.30 -1.02 16.22
N LEU A 205 -1.33 -1.26 14.91
CA LEU A 205 -2.05 -2.41 14.33
C LEU A 205 -1.46 -3.74 14.79
N TRP A 206 -0.14 -3.83 14.96
CA TRP A 206 0.54 -5.03 15.40
C TRP A 206 0.12 -5.43 16.82
N ILE A 207 0.28 -4.54 17.79
CA ILE A 207 -0.05 -4.84 19.19
C ILE A 207 -1.57 -4.97 19.37
N PHE A 208 -2.36 -4.08 18.76
CA PHE A 208 -3.81 -4.16 18.85
C PHE A 208 -4.35 -5.47 18.28
N GLY A 209 -3.89 -5.87 17.10
CA GLY A 209 -4.30 -7.10 16.42
C GLY A 209 -3.87 -8.35 17.18
N TRP A 210 -2.68 -8.35 17.79
CA TRP A 210 -2.22 -9.44 18.66
C TRP A 210 -3.12 -9.60 19.90
N LEU A 211 -3.51 -8.49 20.55
CA LEU A 211 -4.43 -8.52 21.69
C LEU A 211 -5.87 -8.84 21.31
N ASN A 212 -6.27 -8.57 20.07
CA ASN A 212 -7.63 -8.75 19.56
C ASN A 212 -7.64 -9.55 18.24
N PRO A 213 -7.40 -10.87 18.25
CA PRO A 213 -7.36 -11.69 17.03
C PRO A 213 -8.65 -11.63 16.19
N GLY A 214 -9.80 -11.35 16.83
CA GLY A 214 -11.09 -11.14 16.18
C GLY A 214 -11.35 -9.70 15.71
N ALA A 215 -10.32 -8.88 15.51
CA ALA A 215 -10.46 -7.49 15.07
C ALA A 215 -10.86 -7.33 13.59
N GLY A 216 -10.81 -8.41 12.81
CA GLY A 216 -11.22 -8.44 11.40
C GLY A 216 -10.09 -8.14 10.41
N PHE A 217 -8.86 -7.95 10.88
CA PHE A 217 -7.66 -7.82 10.06
C PHE A 217 -6.51 -8.64 10.64
N ALA A 218 -5.54 -8.98 9.80
CA ALA A 218 -4.28 -9.59 10.22
C ALA A 218 -3.13 -8.99 9.40
N LEU A 219 -2.06 -8.57 10.10
CA LEU A 219 -0.85 -8.13 9.43
C LEU A 219 -0.03 -9.35 9.00
N ARG A 220 0.31 -9.45 7.72
CA ARG A 220 1.23 -10.48 7.24
C ARG A 220 2.60 -10.32 7.89
N ARG A 221 3.10 -11.39 8.51
CA ARG A 221 4.42 -11.42 9.17
C ARG A 221 5.53 -10.92 8.27
N GLN A 222 5.47 -11.25 6.98
CA GLN A 222 6.47 -10.84 5.99
C GLN A 222 6.55 -9.31 5.86
N ILE A 223 5.42 -8.61 5.97
CA ILE A 223 5.38 -7.14 5.89
C ILE A 223 5.94 -6.51 7.17
N VAL A 224 5.55 -7.04 8.34
CA VAL A 224 6.12 -6.55 9.61
C VAL A 224 7.64 -6.72 9.59
N VAL A 225 8.14 -7.90 9.20
CA VAL A 225 9.58 -8.15 9.07
C VAL A 225 10.22 -7.23 8.04
N PHE A 226 9.61 -7.06 6.86
CA PHE A 226 10.12 -6.16 5.83
C PHE A 226 10.27 -4.72 6.35
N MET A 227 9.23 -4.17 6.99
CA MET A 227 9.27 -2.80 7.52
C MET A 227 10.30 -2.66 8.66
N LEU A 228 10.41 -3.65 9.55
CA LEU A 228 11.42 -3.61 10.62
C LEU A 228 12.85 -3.70 10.07
N VAL A 229 13.09 -4.55 9.07
CA VAL A 229 14.39 -4.64 8.39
C VAL A 229 14.69 -3.33 7.66
N TRP A 230 13.69 -2.76 6.97
CA TRP A 230 13.82 -1.47 6.31
C TRP A 230 14.19 -0.35 7.31
N MET A 231 13.57 -0.33 8.49
CA MET A 231 13.93 0.58 9.57
C MET A 231 15.41 0.46 9.94
N VAL A 232 15.90 -0.77 10.15
CA VAL A 232 17.30 -1.03 10.51
C VAL A 232 18.25 -0.61 9.39
N ILE A 233 17.90 -0.87 8.13
CA ILE A 233 18.68 -0.44 6.95
C ILE A 233 18.80 1.10 6.91
N CYS A 234 17.71 1.81 7.16
CA CYS A 234 17.74 3.26 7.29
C CYS A 234 18.58 3.72 8.50
N PHE A 235 18.53 2.98 9.60
CA PHE A 235 19.26 3.27 10.83
C PHE A 235 20.79 3.19 10.64
N VAL A 236 21.28 2.24 9.84
CA VAL A 236 22.72 2.02 9.60
C VAL A 236 23.32 2.92 8.51
N GLY A 237 22.61 3.96 8.06
CA GLY A 237 23.18 5.04 7.26
C GLY A 237 23.25 4.77 5.74
N LEU A 238 22.50 3.79 5.22
CA LEU A 238 22.38 3.60 3.77
C LEU A 238 21.45 4.62 3.09
N SER A 239 20.91 5.58 3.86
CA SER A 239 20.10 6.68 3.35
C SER A 239 20.26 7.92 4.24
N ASP A 240 20.96 8.94 3.73
CA ASP A 240 21.26 10.20 4.44
C ASP A 240 20.03 11.10 4.72
N VAL A 241 18.82 10.63 4.39
CA VAL A 241 17.58 11.41 4.38
C VAL A 241 16.56 10.90 5.41
N VAL A 242 16.94 9.94 6.27
CA VAL A 242 15.96 9.22 7.11
C VAL A 242 16.01 9.62 8.58
N ALA A 243 14.84 10.07 9.06
CA ALA A 243 14.56 10.40 10.44
C ALA A 243 14.46 9.13 11.32
N ASN A 244 15.60 8.53 11.64
CA ASN A 244 15.69 7.25 12.35
C ASN A 244 15.11 7.31 13.77
N ALA A 245 15.25 8.44 14.48
CA ALA A 245 14.63 8.64 15.78
C ALA A 245 13.11 8.80 15.66
N ALA A 246 12.62 9.45 14.59
CA ALA A 246 11.19 9.51 14.29
C ALA A 246 10.60 8.10 14.08
N HIS A 247 11.28 7.21 13.36
CA HIS A 247 10.78 5.85 13.09
C HIS A 247 10.64 5.04 14.37
N LEU A 248 11.68 5.04 15.21
CA LEU A 248 11.68 4.31 16.47
C LEU A 248 10.63 4.86 17.44
N ALA A 249 10.59 6.20 17.61
CA ALA A 249 9.61 6.84 18.48
C ALA A 249 8.18 6.64 17.99
N GLY A 250 7.97 6.69 16.67
CA GLY A 250 6.72 6.33 16.01
C GLY A 250 6.29 4.91 16.34
N LEU A 251 7.15 3.92 16.07
CA LEU A 251 6.88 2.51 16.36
C LEU A 251 6.51 2.27 17.84
N VAL A 252 7.31 2.81 18.76
CA VAL A 252 7.10 2.65 20.21
C VAL A 252 5.78 3.29 20.64
N SER A 253 5.52 4.53 20.24
CA SER A 253 4.25 5.20 20.59
C SER A 253 3.04 4.51 19.99
N GLY A 254 3.15 4.01 18.75
CA GLY A 254 2.16 3.15 18.11
C GLY A 254 1.86 1.89 18.92
N CYS A 255 2.89 1.13 19.29
CA CYS A 255 2.77 -0.07 20.11
C CYS A 255 2.08 0.21 21.46
N LEU A 256 2.43 1.32 22.13
CA LEU A 256 1.80 1.73 23.39
C LEU A 256 0.31 2.04 23.19
N LEU A 257 -0.05 2.82 22.17
CA LEU A 257 -1.44 3.10 21.85
C LEU A 257 -2.19 1.79 21.50
N GLY A 258 -1.58 0.91 20.72
CA GLY A 258 -2.16 -0.39 20.34
C GLY A 258 -2.43 -1.26 21.57
N GLY A 259 -1.53 -1.23 22.55
CA GLY A 259 -1.70 -1.88 23.85
C GLY A 259 -2.86 -1.29 24.65
N ILE A 260 -2.89 0.04 24.82
CA ILE A 260 -3.92 0.75 25.58
C ILE A 260 -5.31 0.49 24.98
N PHE A 261 -5.51 0.81 23.71
CA PHE A 261 -6.81 0.62 23.05
C PHE A 261 -7.17 -0.86 22.89
N GLY A 262 -6.18 -1.72 22.70
CA GLY A 262 -6.36 -3.17 22.62
C GLY A 262 -6.88 -3.77 23.92
N MET A 263 -6.34 -3.34 25.06
CA MET A 263 -6.81 -3.76 26.40
C MET A 263 -8.21 -3.22 26.70
N VAL A 264 -8.48 -1.93 26.42
CA VAL A 264 -9.80 -1.32 26.65
C VAL A 264 -10.90 -2.09 25.90
N ARG A 265 -10.68 -2.41 24.62
CA ARG A 265 -11.63 -3.19 23.81
C ARG A 265 -11.90 -4.57 24.40
N ARG A 266 -10.87 -5.23 24.91
CA ARG A 266 -10.99 -6.57 25.52
C ARG A 266 -11.80 -6.53 26.81
N SER A 267 -11.58 -5.53 27.66
CA SER A 267 -12.35 -5.35 28.89
C SER A 267 -13.83 -5.08 28.62
N GLN A 268 -14.15 -4.25 27.61
CA GLN A 268 -15.53 -4.00 27.20
C GLN A 268 -16.24 -5.26 26.70
N LYS A 269 -15.54 -6.13 25.96
CA LYS A 269 -16.11 -7.43 25.55
C LYS A 269 -16.36 -8.38 26.72
N GLN A 270 -15.51 -8.37 27.74
CA GLN A 270 -15.67 -9.24 28.91
C GLN A 270 -16.80 -8.79 29.84
N GLY A 271 -17.08 -7.49 29.94
CA GLY A 271 -18.20 -6.96 30.73
C GLY A 271 -19.57 -7.03 30.04
N ALA A 272 -19.62 -7.45 28.77
CA ALA A 272 -20.85 -7.60 27.98
C ALA A 272 -21.35 -9.06 27.88
N VAL A 273 -20.67 -9.99 28.55
CA VAL A 273 -20.99 -11.43 28.66
C VAL A 273 -21.41 -11.71 30.09
#